data_AF-A0A4Q5T591-F1
#
_entry.id   AF-A0A4Q5T591-F1
#
_cell.length_a   1.000
_cell.length_b   1.000
_cell.length_c   1.000
_cell.angle_alpha   90.00
_cell.angle_beta   90.00
_cell.angle_gamma   90.00
#
_symmetry.space_group_name_H-M   'P 1'
#
loop_
_entity.id
_entity.type
_entity.pdbx_description
1 polymer ?
#
loop_
_entity_poly.entity_id
_entity_poly.type
_entity_poly.pdbx_seq_one_letter_code
_entity_poly.pdbx_strand_id
1 'polypeptide(L)' 'MKLYFRPFACSLAARIALDEAELDAEFVAVGADGRLPDGRDFREISPMG' A
#
# COMPACT_ATOMS: atom_id res chain seq x y z
N MET A 1 10.69 -3.61 2.32
CA MET A 1 10.05 -2.32 1.90
C MET A 1 8.58 -2.32 2.35
N LYS A 2 7.84 -1.21 2.31
CA LYS A 2 6.38 -1.20 2.54
C LYS A 2 5.62 -0.87 1.26
N LEU A 3 4.61 -1.65 0.89
CA LEU A 3 3.63 -1.33 -0.15
C LEU A 3 2.30 -0.96 0.51
N TYR A 4 1.90 0.31 0.35
CA TYR A 4 0.57 0.78 0.70
C TYR A 4 -0.38 0.47 -0.44
N PHE A 5 -1.46 -0.25 -0.18
CA PHE A 5 -2.34 -0.77 -1.23
C PHE A 5 -3.81 -0.73 -0.86
N ARG A 6 -4.66 -0.84 -1.89
CA ARG A 6 -6.09 -1.16 -1.75
C ARG A 6 -6.41 -2.44 -2.55
N PRO A 7 -7.25 -3.35 -2.03
CA PRO A 7 -7.70 -4.50 -2.79
C PRO A 7 -8.33 -4.08 -4.12
N PHE A 8 -8.02 -4.81 -5.21
CA PHE A 8 -8.53 -4.56 -6.56
C PHE A 8 -8.18 -3.20 -7.17
N ALA A 9 -7.18 -2.49 -6.62
CA ALA A 9 -6.66 -1.24 -7.19
C ALA A 9 -5.42 -1.47 -8.05
N CYS A 10 -4.95 -0.40 -8.70
CA CYS A 10 -3.73 -0.39 -9.52
C CYS A 10 -2.46 -0.82 -8.75
N SER A 11 -2.46 -0.74 -7.42
CA SER A 11 -1.40 -1.26 -6.55
C SER A 11 -1.15 -2.77 -6.70
N LEU A 12 -2.07 -3.53 -7.29
CA LEU A 12 -1.86 -4.94 -7.63
C LEU A 12 -0.64 -5.15 -8.53
N ALA A 13 -0.38 -4.24 -9.47
CA ALA A 13 0.78 -4.33 -10.35
C ALA A 13 2.10 -4.29 -9.57
N ALA A 14 2.19 -3.44 -8.54
CA ALA A 14 3.36 -3.36 -7.68
C ALA A 14 3.52 -4.62 -6.81
N ARG A 15 2.41 -5.22 -6.32
CA ARG A 15 2.46 -6.51 -5.62
C ARG A 15 3.01 -7.62 -6.50
N ILE A 16 2.49 -7.76 -7.72
CA ILE A 16 3.00 -8.76 -8.69
C ILE A 16 4.50 -8.55 -8.92
N ALA A 17 4.94 -7.31 -9.18
CA ALA A 17 6.37 -7.03 -9.42
C ALA A 17 7.26 -7.38 -8.22
N LEU A 18 6.79 -7.18 -6.99
CA LEU A 18 7.52 -7.56 -5.77
C LEU A 18 7.60 -9.09 -5.63
N ASP A 19 6.51 -9.79 -5.91
CA ASP A 19 6.45 -11.25 -5.82
C ASP A 19 7.36 -11.91 -6.88
N GLU A 20 7.28 -11.47 -8.14
CA GLU A 20 8.09 -11.99 -9.25
C GLU A 20 9.58 -11.69 -9.09
N ALA A 21 9.93 -10.62 -8.37
CA ALA A 21 11.32 -10.26 -8.07
C ALA A 21 11.85 -10.93 -6.77
N GLU A 22 11.04 -11.74 -6.09
CA GLU A 22 11.36 -12.37 -4.80
C GLU A 22 11.83 -11.34 -3.74
N LEU A 23 11.22 -10.14 -3.74
CA LEU A 23 11.59 -9.07 -2.83
C LEU A 23 10.68 -9.03 -1.60
N ASP A 24 11.30 -8.93 -0.42
CA ASP A 24 10.57 -8.78 0.83
C ASP A 24 9.89 -7.41 0.96
N ALA A 25 8.56 -7.46 1.11
CA ALA A 25 7.74 -6.28 1.38
C ALA A 25 6.64 -6.55 2.40
N GLU A 26 6.33 -5.53 3.19
CA GLU A 26 5.17 -5.46 4.07
C GLU A 26 4.01 -4.81 3.33
N PHE A 27 2.84 -5.45 3.37
CA PHE A 27 1.63 -4.97 2.71
C PHE A 27 0.72 -4.28 3.71
N VAL A 28 0.58 -2.97 3.54
CA VAL A 28 -0.23 -2.13 4.43
C VAL A 28 -1.49 -1.72 3.68
N ALA A 29 -2.64 -2.22 4.12
CA ALA A 29 -3.92 -1.83 3.52
C ALA A 29 -4.27 -0.39 3.93
N VAL A 30 -4.59 0.44 2.94
CA VAL A 30 -5.13 1.79 3.17
C VAL A 30 -6.65 1.69 3.22
N GLY A 31 -7.26 2.12 4.33
CA GLY A 31 -8.70 2.15 4.51
C GLY A 31 -9.42 2.96 3.45
N ALA A 32 -10.71 2.70 3.27
CA ALA A 32 -11.56 3.47 2.34
C ALA A 32 -11.65 4.96 2.76
N ASP A 33 -11.54 5.22 4.07
CA ASP A 33 -11.44 6.54 4.69
C ASP A 33 -10.04 7.19 4.55
N GLY A 34 -9.08 6.48 3.95
CA GLY A 34 -7.70 6.94 3.80
C GLY A 34 -6.85 6.74 5.05
N ARG A 35 -7.31 5.99 6.04
CA ARG A 35 -6.53 5.71 7.25
C ARG A 35 -5.71 4.43 7.15
N LEU A 36 -4.57 4.46 7.82
CA LEU A 36 -3.70 3.29 8.00
C LEU A 36 -4.13 2.47 9.22
N PRO A 37 -3.65 1.21 9.36
CA PRO A 37 -3.97 0.37 10.52
C PRO A 37 -3.57 0.96 11.87
N ASP A 38 -2.60 1.89 11.88
CA ASP A 38 -2.15 2.62 13.06
C ASP A 38 -2.93 3.92 13.33
N GLY A 39 -3.94 4.22 12.50
CA GLY A 39 -4.83 5.38 12.64
C GLY A 39 -4.36 6.66 11.95
N ARG A 40 -3.14 6.70 11.41
CA ARG A 40 -2.62 7.87 10.66
C ARG A 40 -3.36 8.10 9.35
N ASP A 41 -3.38 9.34 8.88
CA ASP A 41 -3.87 9.67 7.53
C ASP A 41 -2.78 9.30 6.50
N PHE A 42 -3.15 8.57 5.45
CA PHE A 42 -2.19 8.17 4.42
C PHE A 42 -1.57 9.37 3.68
N ARG A 43 -2.22 10.55 3.71
CA ARG A 43 -1.67 11.80 3.15
C ARG A 43 -0.40 12.29 3.82
N GLU A 44 -0.13 11.84 5.04
CA GLU A 44 1.15 12.08 5.71
C GLU A 44 2.31 11.38 5.00
N ILE A 45 2.03 10.35 4.18
CA ILE A 45 3.00 9.56 3.42
C ILE A 45 2.95 9.92 1.93
N SER A 46 1.75 10.00 1.36
CA SER A 46 1.50 10.32 -0.06
C SER A 46 0.58 11.55 -0.14
N PRO A 47 1.10 12.76 -0.42
CA PRO A 47 0.26 13.97 -0.49
C PRO A 47 -0.87 13.90 -1.52
N MET A 48 -0.75 13.03 -2.53
CA MET A 48 -1.79 12.78 -3.54
C MET A 48 -2.91 11.84 -3.04
N GLY A 49 -2.78 11.35 -1.81
CA GLY A 49 -3.66 10.36 -1.20
C GLY A 49 -3.36 8.94 -1.62
#